data_AF-A0A2E5YLS7-F1
#
_entry.id   AF-A0A2E5YLS7-F1
#
_cell.length_a   1.000
_cell.length_b   1.000
_cell.length_c   1.000
_cell.angle_alpha   90.00
_cell.angle_beta   90.00
_cell.angle_gamma   90.00
#
_symmetry.space_group_name_H-M   'P 1'
#
loop_
_entity.id
_entity.type
_entity.pdbx_description
1 polymer ?
#
loop_
_entity_poly.entity_id
_entity_poly.type
_entity_poly.pdbx_seq_one_letter_code
_entity_poly.pdbx_strand_id
1 'polypeptide(L)'
;MPPEDAPKNATKDVPGEARTGALLEPDPEILIQIARMKMPFGRYAGTRLIDLPEPYLVWFQNKGYPRGRLGELLETLYVIKANGLEALLAPMRDPSDPRYRETDPRDFREGDR
;
A
#
# COMPACT_ATOMS: atom_id res chain seq x y z
N MET A 1 -19.79 42.34 -31.37
CA MET A 1 -20.21 41.02 -30.82
C MET A 1 -19.76 39.94 -31.81
N PRO A 2 -19.13 38.84 -31.37
CA PRO A 2 -19.06 38.31 -30.01
C PRO A 2 -17.92 38.90 -29.15
N PRO A 3 -18.04 38.90 -27.81
CA PRO A 3 -16.99 39.30 -26.88
C PRO A 3 -16.11 38.13 -26.42
N GLU A 4 -14.84 38.48 -26.24
CA GLU A 4 -13.80 37.89 -25.39
C GLU A 4 -14.34 37.55 -24.00
N ASP A 5 -14.08 36.35 -23.49
CA ASP A 5 -13.69 36.13 -22.08
C ASP A 5 -13.48 34.64 -21.78
N ALA A 6 -12.22 34.29 -21.52
CA ALA A 6 -11.88 33.11 -20.73
C ALA A 6 -11.86 33.49 -19.24
N PRO A 7 -12.37 32.62 -18.35
CA PRO A 7 -11.85 32.52 -16.99
C PRO A 7 -11.12 31.17 -16.83
N LYS A 8 -9.79 31.17 -16.77
CA LYS A 8 -8.97 31.23 -15.54
C LYS A 8 -9.27 30.10 -14.57
N ASN A 9 -8.37 29.11 -14.63
CA ASN A 9 -8.06 28.16 -13.56
C ASN A 9 -8.02 28.87 -12.19
N ALA A 10 -8.87 28.46 -11.25
CA ALA A 10 -8.78 28.83 -9.85
C ALA A 10 -9.54 27.80 -8.99
N THR A 11 -8.74 26.99 -8.30
CA THR A 11 -8.89 26.52 -6.91
C THR A 11 -10.28 26.09 -6.42
N LYS A 12 -10.33 24.86 -5.91
CA LYS A 12 -10.91 24.67 -4.59
C LYS A 12 -10.13 23.60 -3.84
N ASP A 13 -9.17 24.08 -3.05
CA ASP A 13 -8.87 23.50 -1.74
C ASP A 13 -10.18 23.00 -1.13
N VAL A 14 -10.28 21.69 -0.92
CA VAL A 14 -11.45 21.12 -0.26
C VAL A 14 -11.29 21.50 1.23
N PRO A 15 -12.11 22.43 1.75
CA PRO A 15 -11.95 22.89 3.12
C PRO A 15 -12.50 21.83 4.07
N GLY A 16 -11.86 21.73 5.23
CA GLY A 16 -12.27 20.84 6.31
C GLY A 16 -13.75 21.00 6.66
N GLU A 17 -14.51 19.93 6.45
CA GLU A 17 -15.79 19.73 7.10
C GLU A 17 -15.53 18.86 8.33
N ALA A 18 -15.97 19.36 9.49
CA ALA A 18 -15.92 18.68 10.76
C ALA A 18 -16.62 17.31 10.65
N ARG A 19 -15.86 16.22 10.79
CA ARG A 19 -16.42 14.86 10.77
C ARG A 19 -16.76 14.42 12.18
N THR A 20 -17.97 14.77 12.60
CA THR A 20 -18.64 14.17 13.74
C THR A 20 -18.95 12.71 13.42
N GLY A 21 -18.34 11.78 14.16
CA GLY A 21 -18.62 10.35 14.11
C GLY A 21 -17.66 9.58 13.21
N ALA A 22 -16.84 8.71 13.81
CA ALA A 22 -15.95 7.80 13.12
C ALA A 22 -16.75 6.78 12.27
N LEU A 23 -17.16 7.19 11.08
CA LEU A 23 -17.30 6.27 9.97
C LEU A 23 -15.89 5.78 9.67
N LEU A 24 -15.70 4.45 9.70
CA LEU A 24 -14.48 3.79 9.25
C LEU A 24 -14.31 4.08 7.76
N GLU A 25 -13.83 5.28 7.43
CA GLU A 25 -13.46 5.61 6.07
C GLU A 25 -12.10 4.96 5.80
N PRO A 26 -12.00 4.09 4.78
CA PRO A 26 -10.72 3.52 4.40
C PRO A 26 -9.81 4.65 3.91
N ASP A 27 -8.62 4.77 4.49
CA ASP A 27 -7.60 5.72 4.06
C ASP A 27 -6.89 5.17 2.79
N PRO A 28 -7.11 5.74 1.59
CA PRO A 28 -6.51 5.24 0.36
C PRO A 28 -4.98 5.38 0.36
N GLU A 29 -4.42 6.27 1.18
CA GLU A 29 -2.99 6.48 1.30
C GLU A 29 -2.29 5.23 1.87
N ILE A 30 -2.97 4.43 2.69
CA ILE A 30 -2.45 3.16 3.21
C ILE A 30 -2.06 2.22 2.06
N LEU A 31 -2.94 2.07 1.05
CA LEU A 31 -2.69 1.16 -0.07
C LEU A 31 -1.51 1.64 -0.91
N ILE A 32 -1.40 2.95 -1.13
CA ILE A 32 -0.30 3.58 -1.86
C ILE A 32 1.02 3.36 -1.10
N GLN A 33 1.02 3.56 0.21
CA GLN A 33 2.18 3.32 1.06
C GLN A 33 2.60 1.84 1.03
N ILE A 34 1.65 0.90 1.14
CA ILE A 34 1.95 -0.53 1.01
C ILE A 34 2.60 -0.83 -0.35
N ALA A 35 2.08 -0.26 -1.44
CA ALA A 35 2.60 -0.49 -2.79
C ALA A 35 4.02 0.06 -3.02
N ARG A 36 4.35 1.20 -2.42
CA ARG A 36 5.59 1.94 -2.75
C ARG A 36 6.67 1.86 -1.69
N MET A 37 6.28 1.70 -0.43
CA MET A 37 7.23 1.68 0.69
C MET A 37 8.13 0.46 0.58
N LYS A 38 9.42 0.68 0.88
CA LYS A 38 10.39 -0.40 1.04
C LYS A 38 10.52 -0.76 2.51
N MET A 39 10.69 -2.05 2.77
CA MET A 39 10.96 -2.58 4.09
C MET A 39 12.28 -1.99 4.60
N PRO A 40 12.31 -1.33 5.78
CA PRO A 40 13.51 -0.63 6.24
C PRO A 40 14.53 -1.53 6.95
N PHE A 41 14.17 -2.75 7.34
CA PHE A 41 15.04 -3.67 8.08
C PHE A 41 14.66 -5.14 7.86
N GLY A 42 15.44 -6.04 8.47
CA GLY A 42 15.18 -7.47 8.47
C GLY A 42 15.68 -8.15 7.19
N ARG A 43 15.26 -9.40 7.00
CA ARG A 43 15.68 -10.24 5.85
C ARG A 43 15.32 -9.61 4.50
N TYR A 44 14.22 -8.87 4.44
CA TYR A 44 13.71 -8.25 3.21
C TYR A 44 13.99 -6.74 3.12
N ALA A 45 14.98 -6.24 3.85
CA ALA A 45 15.35 -4.82 3.78
C ALA A 45 15.57 -4.37 2.32
N GLY A 46 14.97 -3.25 1.93
CA GLY A 46 15.02 -2.72 0.57
C GLY A 46 13.98 -3.30 -0.41
N THR A 47 13.26 -4.35 -0.02
CA THR A 47 12.15 -4.94 -0.80
C THR A 47 10.86 -4.14 -0.58
N ARG A 48 10.01 -3.98 -1.59
CA ARG A 48 8.72 -3.29 -1.42
C ARG A 48 7.81 -4.12 -0.52
N LEU A 49 6.93 -3.47 0.26
CA LEU A 49 6.06 -4.22 1.17
C LEU A 49 5.18 -5.21 0.42
N ILE A 50 4.60 -4.84 -0.71
CA ILE A 50 3.81 -5.73 -1.58
C ILE A 50 4.50 -7.01 -2.05
N ASP A 51 5.83 -7.00 -2.13
CA ASP A 51 6.64 -8.14 -2.55
C ASP A 51 7.04 -9.02 -1.36
N LEU A 52 6.68 -8.63 -0.14
CA LEU A 52 6.92 -9.47 1.03
C LEU A 52 6.10 -10.75 0.93
N PRO A 53 6.71 -11.90 1.23
CA PRO A 53 6.00 -13.17 1.19
C PRO A 53 5.05 -13.29 2.38
N GLU A 54 3.90 -13.93 2.18
CA GLU A 54 2.88 -14.09 3.22
C GLU A 54 3.42 -14.78 4.49
N PRO A 55 4.24 -15.85 4.42
CA PRO A 55 4.83 -16.45 5.62
C PRO A 55 5.64 -15.47 6.48
N TYR A 56 6.26 -14.45 5.87
CA TYR A 56 6.98 -13.42 6.60
C TYR A 56 6.04 -12.49 7.37
N LEU A 57 4.85 -12.23 6.83
CA LEU A 57 3.81 -11.45 7.51
C LEU A 57 3.14 -12.26 8.62
N VAL A 58 2.91 -13.55 8.41
CA VAL A 58 2.43 -14.49 9.45
C VAL A 58 3.42 -14.57 10.61
N TRP A 59 4.73 -14.57 10.33
CA TRP A 59 5.75 -14.51 11.37
C TRP A 59 5.61 -13.24 12.24
N PHE A 60 5.33 -12.09 11.62
CA PHE A 60 5.03 -10.86 12.36
C PHE A 60 3.71 -10.94 13.13
N GLN A 61 2.68 -11.59 12.58
CA GLN A 61 1.42 -11.81 13.31
C GLN A 61 1.65 -12.58 14.62
N ASN A 62 2.53 -13.59 14.60
CA ASN A 62 2.86 -14.40 15.78
C ASN A 62 3.84 -13.70 16.75
N LYS A 63 4.81 -12.94 16.25
CA LYS A 63 5.81 -12.22 17.08
C LYS A 63 5.32 -10.86 17.58
N GLY A 64 4.37 -10.25 16.89
CA GLY A 64 3.97 -8.85 17.03
C GLY A 64 4.57 -7.96 15.94
N TYR A 65 3.76 -7.06 15.40
CA TYR A 65 4.17 -6.06 14.41
C TYR A 65 5.03 -4.95 15.05
N PRO A 66 5.91 -4.29 14.26
CA PRO A 66 6.61 -3.09 14.69
C PRO A 66 5.62 -2.00 15.11
N ARG A 67 5.96 -1.19 16.11
CA ARG A 67 5.09 -0.05 16.49
C ARG A 67 5.10 1.05 15.42
N GLY A 68 3.99 1.79 15.37
CA GLY A 68 3.82 2.92 14.46
C GLY A 68 3.39 2.51 13.06
N ARG A 69 3.53 3.42 12.11
CA ARG A 69 2.94 3.31 10.77
C ARG A 69 3.34 2.03 10.02
N LEU A 70 4.60 1.60 10.14
CA LEU A 70 5.05 0.38 9.46
C LEU A 70 4.28 -0.86 9.91
N GLY A 71 3.97 -0.97 11.21
CA GLY A 71 3.18 -2.08 11.73
C GLY A 71 1.78 -2.12 11.13
N GLU A 72 1.10 -0.97 11.11
CA GLU A 72 -0.23 -0.81 10.49
C GLU A 72 -0.22 -1.23 9.02
N LEU A 73 0.81 -0.82 8.26
CA LEU A 73 0.96 -1.19 6.85
C LEU A 73 1.19 -2.70 6.68
N LEU A 74 2.01 -3.32 7.52
CA LEU A 74 2.31 -4.76 7.47
C LEU A 74 1.10 -5.61 7.87
N GLU A 75 0.35 -5.19 8.88
CA GLU A 75 -0.88 -5.84 9.31
C GLU A 75 -1.96 -5.72 8.22
N THR A 76 -2.12 -4.54 7.63
CA THR A 76 -3.05 -4.34 6.51
C THR A 76 -2.67 -5.19 5.30
N LEU A 77 -1.37 -5.21 4.95
CA LEU A 77 -0.87 -6.04 3.87
C LEU A 77 -1.11 -7.54 4.14
N TYR A 78 -0.96 -7.99 5.38
CA TYR A 78 -1.26 -9.36 5.75
C TYR A 78 -2.73 -9.70 5.47
N VAL A 79 -3.67 -8.85 5.92
CA VAL A 79 -5.10 -9.05 5.64
C VAL A 79 -5.36 -9.09 4.13
N ILE A 80 -4.74 -8.19 3.36
CA ILE A 80 -4.89 -8.17 1.89
C ILE A 80 -4.44 -9.50 1.29
N LYS A 81 -3.27 -10.01 1.68
CA LYS A 81 -2.71 -11.28 1.14
C LYS A 81 -3.51 -12.50 1.57
N ALA A 82 -3.81 -12.61 2.86
CA ALA A 82 -4.57 -13.73 3.42
C ALA A 82 -5.97 -13.88 2.81
N ASN A 83 -6.55 -12.77 2.30
CA ASN A 83 -7.84 -12.77 1.61
C ASN A 83 -7.74 -12.75 0.08
N GLY A 84 -6.52 -12.82 -0.51
CA GLY A 84 -6.32 -12.81 -1.96
C GLY A 84 -6.68 -11.47 -2.64
N LEU A 85 -6.66 -10.36 -1.91
CA LEU A 85 -7.02 -9.02 -2.39
C LEU A 85 -5.83 -8.26 -3.02
N GLU A 86 -4.75 -8.96 -3.36
CA GLU A 86 -3.51 -8.36 -3.85
C GLU A 86 -3.70 -7.61 -5.17
N ALA A 87 -4.69 -8.02 -5.97
CA ALA A 87 -5.08 -7.34 -7.20
C ALA A 87 -5.46 -5.87 -6.96
N LEU A 88 -5.91 -5.49 -5.76
CA LEU A 88 -6.18 -4.09 -5.39
C LEU A 88 -4.93 -3.21 -5.41
N LEU A 89 -3.77 -3.80 -5.12
CA LEU A 89 -2.49 -3.10 -5.07
C LEU A 89 -1.78 -3.06 -6.43
N ALA A 90 -2.20 -3.92 -7.37
CA ALA A 90 -1.58 -4.03 -8.69
C ALA A 90 -1.57 -2.71 -9.50
N PRO A 91 -2.64 -1.88 -9.52
CA PRO A 91 -2.61 -0.59 -10.22
C PRO A 91 -1.65 0.42 -9.61
N MET A 92 -1.28 0.24 -8.34
CA MET A 92 -0.38 1.14 -7.62
C MET A 92 1.09 0.73 -7.77
N ARG A 93 1.35 -0.48 -8.31
CA ARG A 93 2.68 -0.93 -8.66
C ARG A 93 3.25 -0.08 -9.79
N ASP A 94 4.54 0.18 -9.71
CA ASP A 94 5.28 0.75 -10.82
C ASP A 94 5.33 -0.27 -11.97
N PRO A 95 4.78 0.03 -13.17
CA PRO A 95 4.80 -0.88 -14.31
C PRO A 95 6.21 -1.21 -14.82
N SER A 96 7.22 -0.42 -14.43
CA SER A 96 8.63 -0.67 -14.75
C SER A 96 9.28 -1.70 -13.82
N ASP A 97 8.59 -2.16 -12.76
CA ASP A 97 9.12 -3.15 -11.83
C ASP A 97 9.15 -4.55 -12.47
N PRO A 98 10.33 -5.16 -12.70
CA PRO A 98 10.42 -6.49 -13.30
C PRO A 98 9.75 -7.57 -12.44
N ARG A 99 9.59 -7.34 -11.13
CA ARG A 99 8.90 -8.27 -10.21
C ARG A 99 7.37 -8.22 -10.32
N TYR A 100 6.82 -7.41 -11.23
CA TYR A 100 5.38 -7.30 -11.46
C TYR A 100 4.73 -8.63 -11.92
N ARG A 101 5.47 -9.49 -12.64
CA ARG A 101 4.92 -10.72 -13.26
C ARG A 101 5.46 -12.04 -12.72
N GLU A 102 6.49 -12.01 -11.88
CA GLU A 102 7.34 -13.19 -11.65
C GLU A 102 7.21 -13.81 -10.25
N THR A 103 6.57 -13.11 -9.31
CA THR A 103 6.36 -13.63 -7.95
C THR A 103 4.92 -14.10 -7.77
N ASP A 104 4.66 -15.38 -8.05
CA ASP A 104 3.54 -16.07 -7.40
C ASP A 104 3.83 -16.05 -5.88
N PRO A 105 2.95 -15.48 -5.04
CA PRO A 105 3.14 -15.47 -3.58
C PRO A 105 3.36 -16.87 -2.99
N ARG A 106 2.94 -17.91 -3.70
CA ARG A 106 3.07 -19.33 -3.34
C ARG A 106 4.39 -19.96 -3.78
N ASP A 107 5.13 -19.32 -4.68
CA ASP A 107 6.45 -19.79 -5.12
C ASP A 107 7.56 -19.49 -4.09
N PHE A 108 7.22 -18.83 -2.98
CA PHE A 108 8.15 -18.61 -1.89
C PHE A 108 8.63 -19.95 -1.30
N ARG A 109 9.86 -20.34 -1.63
CA ARG A 109 10.52 -21.49 -1.01
C ARG A 109 11.41 -21.01 0.11
N GLU A 110 11.39 -21.73 1.23
CA GLU A 110 12.23 -21.45 2.38
C GLU A 110 13.71 -21.57 2.01
N GLY A 111 14.33 -20.45 1.61
CA GLY A 111 15.69 -20.46 1.06
C GLY A 111 15.99 -19.30 0.12
N ASP A 112 14.97 -18.71 -0.52
CA ASP A 112 15.16 -17.58 -1.42
C ASP A 112 15.71 -16.37 -0.63
N ARG A 113 16.95 -16.01 -0.92
CA ARG A 113 17.67 -14.86 -0.38
C ARG A 113 18.05 -13.93 -1.52
#